data_AF-A0A2V6KBD6-F1
#
_entry.id   AF-A0A2V6KBD6-F1
#
_cell.length_a   1.000
_cell.length_b   1.000
_cell.length_c   1.000
_cell.angle_alpha   90.00
_cell.angle_beta   90.00
_cell.angle_gamma   90.00
#
_symmetry.space_group_name_H-M   'P 1'
#
loop_
_entity.id
_entity.type
_entity.pdbx_description
1 polymer ?
#
loop_
_entity_poly.entity_id
_entity_poly.type
_entity_poly.pdbx_seq_one_letter_code
_entity_poly.pdbx_strand_id
1 'polypeptide(L)'
;MKKSLAHQLADYACALRFEDLSKDVVHEVKRRVIDSLGCALGAWNEEPCVIARKVASDFSAKEGSTIIGTNHKAPPDWTAFANGCGIRYFDYNDTYLSKEPAHPSDNISAALAVAESVGASGRELITAIALAYEVQCRFCDAASIRARGWDHVTYGAFSTALASAKLMKLDPKNTRHAVNIAGVAGAAMRQARVGELSHWKGVAFATAARHGVFSALLARAGMTGPGPIFEGQMGFEKQLGVSLGNVGEKFAVPFAKNDQGPASMILRTSIKFWPAEYHSQSAIEAALFLRQQIGKGVEVKSMTIESHDASVDIIGSEPAKWKPKTRETADHSLPYITAIALIDGEVTEEQFQPERFKDPKTWKFLENVKVQRNAELSALYPDAVANIVHVDLADGRRLTKRIDYPMGHAKNPLKDSQVEEKFDVLVDPIFGRERARKIIDIVWELDEAKNVDELIRAIEVPKK
;
A
#
# COMPACT_ATOMS: atom_id res chain seq x y z
N MET A 1 1.89 7.69 37.14
CA MET A 1 1.28 8.34 35.96
C MET A 1 0.89 7.26 34.96
N LYS A 2 -0.28 7.36 34.29
CA LYS A 2 -0.66 6.45 33.20
C LYS A 2 0.39 6.55 32.09
N LYS A 3 0.90 5.41 31.60
CA LYS A 3 1.86 5.41 30.46
C LYS A 3 1.19 6.06 29.25
N SER A 4 1.90 6.94 28.56
CA SER A 4 1.38 7.55 27.33
C SER A 4 1.36 6.54 26.18
N LEU A 5 0.58 6.80 25.13
CA LEU A 5 0.55 5.91 23.96
C LEU A 5 1.94 5.76 23.32
N ALA A 6 2.73 6.84 23.27
CA ALA A 6 4.12 6.78 22.81
C ALA A 6 5.00 5.86 23.67
N HIS A 7 4.79 5.79 24.99
CA HIS A 7 5.50 4.83 25.85
C HIS A 7 5.11 3.39 25.51
N GLN A 8 3.82 3.11 25.32
CA GLN A 8 3.34 1.77 24.99
C GLN A 8 3.87 1.29 23.63
N LEU A 9 3.86 2.17 22.62
CA LEU A 9 4.43 1.88 21.31
C LEU A 9 5.93 1.58 21.37
N ALA A 10 6.69 2.39 22.11
CA ALA A 10 8.14 2.20 22.24
C ALA A 10 8.48 0.92 23.00
N ASP A 11 7.78 0.64 24.10
CA ASP A 11 7.96 -0.59 24.89
C ASP A 11 7.65 -1.82 24.02
N TYR A 12 6.54 -1.80 23.27
CA TYR A 12 6.15 -2.88 22.36
C TYR A 12 7.19 -3.10 21.24
N ALA A 13 7.59 -2.04 20.55
CA ALA A 13 8.58 -2.10 19.48
C ALA A 13 9.91 -2.67 19.98
N CYS A 14 10.40 -2.21 21.13
CA CYS A 14 11.65 -2.70 21.70
C CYS A 14 11.55 -4.18 22.12
N ALA A 15 10.41 -4.60 22.67
CA ALA A 15 10.20 -5.97 23.16
C ALA A 15 9.99 -7.01 22.06
N LEU A 16 9.42 -6.65 20.90
CA LEU A 16 9.05 -7.61 19.85
C LEU A 16 10.27 -8.27 19.22
N ARG A 17 10.36 -9.60 19.21
CA ARG A 17 11.45 -10.34 18.54
C ARG A 17 10.92 -11.16 17.38
N PHE A 18 11.83 -11.60 16.52
CA PHE A 18 11.48 -12.48 15.40
C PHE A 18 10.81 -13.77 15.88
N GLU A 19 11.29 -14.33 16.99
CA GLU A 19 10.77 -15.57 17.59
C GLU A 19 9.35 -15.42 18.16
N ASP A 20 8.89 -14.18 18.35
CA ASP A 20 7.53 -13.92 18.80
C ASP A 20 6.53 -13.91 17.63
N LEU A 21 7.00 -13.87 16.38
CA LEU A 21 6.16 -13.89 15.18
C LEU A 21 5.71 -15.31 14.84
N SER A 22 4.44 -15.46 14.45
CA SER A 22 3.96 -16.72 13.89
C SER A 22 4.55 -16.97 12.50
N LYS A 23 4.58 -18.25 12.08
CA LYS A 23 5.05 -18.63 10.74
C LYS A 23 4.23 -17.94 9.64
N ASP A 24 2.93 -17.78 9.86
CA ASP A 24 2.04 -17.10 8.91
C ASP A 24 2.41 -15.62 8.75
N VAL A 25 2.74 -14.92 9.85
CA VAL A 25 3.22 -13.53 9.78
C VAL A 25 4.52 -13.42 8.99
N VAL A 26 5.48 -14.32 9.26
CA VAL A 26 6.76 -14.35 8.51
C VAL A 26 6.51 -14.60 7.02
N HIS A 27 5.65 -15.56 6.69
CA HIS A 27 5.26 -15.85 5.30
C HIS A 27 4.59 -14.66 4.61
N GLU A 28 3.67 -13.98 5.30
CA GLU A 28 2.98 -12.81 4.75
C GLU A 28 3.92 -11.64 4.48
N VAL A 29 4.91 -11.43 5.34
CA VAL A 29 5.92 -10.38 5.11
C VAL A 29 6.70 -10.67 3.83
N LYS A 30 7.12 -11.92 3.60
CA LYS A 30 7.85 -12.31 2.38
C LYS A 30 7.01 -12.09 1.13
N ARG A 31 5.72 -12.47 1.15
CA ARG A 31 4.76 -12.13 0.08
C ARG A 31 4.68 -10.63 -0.20
N ARG A 32 4.76 -9.78 0.84
CA ARG A 32 4.61 -8.31 0.72
C ARG A 32 5.87 -7.65 0.21
N VAL A 33 7.03 -8.22 0.53
CA VAL A 33 8.30 -7.82 -0.07
C VAL A 33 8.31 -8.16 -1.56
N ILE A 34 7.88 -9.36 -1.97
CA ILE A 34 7.74 -9.72 -3.40
C ILE A 34 6.80 -8.74 -4.09
N ASP A 35 5.57 -8.58 -3.58
CA ASP A 35 4.55 -7.68 -4.13
C ASP A 35 5.06 -6.22 -4.29
N SER A 36 5.71 -5.69 -3.26
CA SER A 36 6.20 -4.32 -3.24
C SER A 36 7.37 -4.10 -4.20
N LEU A 37 8.29 -5.06 -4.28
CA LEU A 37 9.41 -5.00 -5.24
C LEU A 37 8.90 -5.11 -6.67
N GLY A 38 7.90 -5.96 -6.92
CA GLY A 38 7.23 -6.06 -8.22
C GLY A 38 6.66 -4.70 -8.64
N CYS A 39 5.91 -4.04 -7.75
CA CYS A 39 5.40 -2.69 -7.99
C CYS A 39 6.52 -1.68 -8.25
N ALA A 40 7.57 -1.66 -7.41
CA ALA A 40 8.67 -0.70 -7.52
C ALA A 40 9.49 -0.84 -8.81
N LEU A 41 9.74 -2.08 -9.24
CA LEU A 41 10.48 -2.37 -10.46
C LEU A 41 9.60 -2.17 -11.70
N GLY A 42 8.32 -2.54 -11.65
CA GLY A 42 7.37 -2.27 -12.73
C GLY A 42 7.20 -0.77 -12.99
N ALA A 43 7.12 0.05 -11.93
CA ALA A 43 7.00 1.51 -12.02
C ALA A 43 8.34 2.22 -12.32
N TRP A 44 9.40 1.48 -12.67
CA TRP A 44 10.74 2.03 -12.80
C TRP A 44 10.83 3.23 -13.75
N ASN A 45 10.19 3.16 -14.91
CA ASN A 45 10.29 4.21 -15.93
C ASN A 45 9.22 5.29 -15.78
N GLU A 46 8.35 5.20 -14.78
CA GLU A 46 7.26 6.15 -14.60
C GLU A 46 7.77 7.51 -14.18
N GLU A 47 7.19 8.57 -14.74
CA GLU A 47 7.67 9.95 -14.60
C GLU A 47 7.88 10.35 -13.13
N PRO A 48 6.94 10.11 -12.19
CA PRO A 48 7.13 10.48 -10.79
C PRO A 48 8.27 9.70 -10.11
N CYS A 49 8.45 8.44 -10.49
CA CYS A 49 9.54 7.60 -9.99
C CYS A 49 10.89 8.09 -10.52
N VAL A 50 10.99 8.47 -11.81
CA VAL A 50 12.18 9.08 -12.41
C VAL A 50 12.55 10.39 -11.71
N ILE A 51 11.56 11.26 -11.47
CA ILE A 51 11.77 12.54 -10.75
C ILE A 51 12.31 12.28 -9.34
N ALA A 52 11.67 11.38 -8.59
CA ALA A 52 12.07 11.06 -7.22
C ALA A 52 13.50 10.48 -7.15
N ARG A 53 13.84 9.56 -8.07
CA ARG A 53 15.19 9.00 -8.15
C ARG A 53 16.24 10.05 -8.51
N LYS A 54 15.94 10.94 -9.46
CA LYS A 54 16.85 12.02 -9.84
C LYS A 54 17.19 12.89 -8.64
N VAL A 55 16.17 13.36 -7.91
CA VAL A 55 16.36 14.20 -6.71
C VAL A 55 17.12 13.45 -5.61
N ALA A 56 16.78 12.18 -5.34
CA ALA A 56 17.48 11.41 -4.32
C ALA A 56 18.95 11.12 -4.71
N SER A 57 19.25 11.04 -6.01
CA SER A 57 20.60 10.79 -6.53
C SER A 57 21.54 12.00 -6.38
N ASP A 58 21.01 13.20 -6.15
CA ASP A 58 21.83 14.39 -5.84
C ASP A 58 22.52 14.29 -4.47
N PHE A 59 22.09 13.36 -3.62
CA PHE A 59 22.65 13.11 -2.30
C PHE A 59 23.42 11.79 -2.28
N SER A 60 24.52 11.73 -1.51
CA SER A 60 25.30 10.52 -1.28
C SER A 60 25.60 10.34 0.20
N ALA A 61 25.63 9.09 0.66
CA ALA A 61 26.01 8.76 2.03
C ALA A 61 26.95 7.55 2.07
N LYS A 62 27.97 7.63 2.92
CA LYS A 62 28.94 6.53 3.14
C LYS A 62 28.23 5.28 3.71
N GLU A 63 27.39 5.49 4.70
CA GLU A 63 26.51 4.46 5.30
C GLU A 63 25.08 4.66 4.79
N GLY A 64 24.97 4.78 3.47
CA GLY A 64 23.71 4.99 2.76
C GLY A 64 23.01 3.71 2.35
N SER A 65 21.88 3.89 1.68
CA SER A 65 21.05 2.83 1.13
C SER A 65 20.90 3.01 -0.38
N THR A 66 20.82 1.90 -1.08
CA THR A 66 20.74 1.85 -2.54
C THR A 66 19.35 2.22 -3.01
N ILE A 67 19.27 3.19 -3.92
CA ILE A 67 18.04 3.45 -4.66
C ILE A 67 17.76 2.21 -5.52
N ILE A 68 16.59 1.59 -5.34
CA ILE A 68 16.15 0.38 -6.07
C ILE A 68 16.50 0.55 -7.55
N GLY A 69 16.91 -0.51 -8.23
CA GLY A 69 17.21 -0.44 -9.67
C GLY A 69 18.51 0.29 -10.03
N THR A 70 19.25 0.84 -9.08
CA THR A 70 20.57 1.46 -9.32
C THR A 70 21.67 0.81 -8.46
N ASN A 71 22.89 1.32 -8.59
CA ASN A 71 23.98 1.09 -7.64
C ASN A 71 24.33 2.35 -6.81
N HIS A 72 23.48 3.38 -6.84
CA HIS A 72 23.70 4.65 -6.16
C HIS A 72 23.22 4.61 -4.72
N LYS A 73 24.10 4.99 -3.77
CA LYS A 73 23.79 5.04 -2.34
C LYS A 73 23.51 6.46 -1.86
N ALA A 74 22.25 6.73 -1.53
CA ALA A 74 21.80 7.97 -0.92
C ALA A 74 21.56 7.79 0.60
N PRO A 75 21.39 8.88 1.38
CA PRO A 75 20.95 8.75 2.77
C PRO A 75 19.64 7.96 2.88
N PRO A 76 19.44 7.15 3.93
CA PRO A 76 18.32 6.20 4.02
C PRO A 76 16.93 6.86 3.97
N ASP A 77 16.79 8.11 4.42
CA ASP A 77 15.52 8.85 4.34
C ASP A 77 15.18 9.25 2.90
N TRP A 78 16.18 9.66 2.11
CA TRP A 78 16.02 9.94 0.68
C TRP A 78 15.80 8.67 -0.14
N THR A 79 16.49 7.58 0.20
CA THR A 79 16.27 6.27 -0.43
C THR A 79 14.87 5.74 -0.13
N ALA A 80 14.38 5.89 1.11
CA ALA A 80 13.01 5.51 1.48
C ALA A 80 11.96 6.28 0.66
N PHE A 81 12.20 7.57 0.39
CA PHE A 81 11.35 8.38 -0.49
C PHE A 81 11.35 7.83 -1.92
N ALA A 82 12.52 7.75 -2.56
CA ALA A 82 12.62 7.35 -3.96
C ALA A 82 12.07 5.94 -4.21
N ASN A 83 12.40 4.99 -3.33
CA ASN A 83 11.92 3.62 -3.42
C ASN A 83 10.41 3.54 -3.14
N GLY A 84 9.92 4.31 -2.16
CA GLY A 84 8.49 4.36 -1.80
C GLY A 84 7.61 4.88 -2.93
N CYS A 85 8.11 5.83 -3.73
CA CYS A 85 7.42 6.28 -4.94
C CYS A 85 7.16 5.10 -5.89
N GLY A 86 8.16 4.25 -6.13
CA GLY A 86 8.01 3.05 -6.97
C GLY A 86 6.97 2.07 -6.42
N ILE A 87 7.04 1.74 -5.12
CA ILE A 87 6.10 0.78 -4.50
C ILE A 87 4.65 1.26 -4.67
N ARG A 88 4.41 2.56 -4.47
CA ARG A 88 3.05 3.12 -4.38
C ARG A 88 2.44 3.54 -5.71
N TYR A 89 3.26 3.88 -6.72
CA TYR A 89 2.81 4.67 -7.87
C TYR A 89 1.65 4.04 -8.63
N PHE A 90 1.76 2.75 -8.97
CA PHE A 90 0.71 2.05 -9.71
C PHE A 90 -0.59 1.82 -8.93
N ASP A 91 -0.61 2.13 -7.64
CA ASP A 91 -1.68 1.77 -6.73
C ASP A 91 -2.01 0.28 -6.75
N TYR A 92 -0.98 -0.52 -6.96
CA TYR A 92 -1.08 -1.95 -7.13
C TYR A 92 -0.58 -2.73 -5.90
N ASN A 93 0.00 -2.03 -4.93
CA ASN A 93 0.46 -2.61 -3.68
C ASN A 93 -0.72 -2.92 -2.73
N ASP A 94 -0.42 -3.59 -1.62
CA ASP A 94 -1.43 -4.05 -0.67
C ASP A 94 -2.26 -2.92 -0.02
N THR A 95 -3.32 -3.32 0.67
CA THR A 95 -4.24 -2.40 1.35
C THR A 95 -4.81 -2.99 2.62
N TYR A 96 -5.23 -2.11 3.52
CA TYR A 96 -6.00 -2.43 4.70
C TYR A 96 -7.23 -1.53 4.76
N LEU A 97 -8.42 -2.12 4.80
CA LEU A 97 -9.67 -1.38 4.98
C LEU A 97 -10.18 -1.52 6.41
N SER A 98 -10.41 -0.38 7.05
CA SER A 98 -11.06 -0.27 8.36
C SER A 98 -11.76 1.09 8.45
N LYS A 99 -11.87 1.68 9.64
CA LYS A 99 -12.39 3.05 9.79
C LYS A 99 -11.58 4.02 8.92
N GLU A 100 -10.26 3.95 8.99
CA GLU A 100 -9.34 4.55 8.02
C GLU A 100 -8.80 3.48 7.06
N PRO A 101 -8.83 3.69 5.73
CA PRO A 101 -8.09 2.85 4.80
C PRO A 101 -6.59 3.20 4.80
N ALA A 102 -5.74 2.22 4.48
CA ALA A 102 -4.30 2.40 4.41
C ALA A 102 -3.64 1.47 3.39
N HIS A 103 -2.37 1.76 3.07
CA HIS A 103 -1.48 0.90 2.28
C HIS A 103 -0.23 0.58 3.11
N PRO A 104 -0.27 -0.45 3.97
CA PRO A 104 0.81 -0.68 4.93
C PRO A 104 2.13 -1.13 4.30
N SER A 105 2.10 -1.74 3.11
CA SER A 105 3.30 -2.09 2.32
C SER A 105 4.17 -0.88 1.98
N ASP A 106 3.63 0.33 2.00
CA ASP A 106 4.43 1.54 1.76
C ASP A 106 5.54 1.71 2.82
N ASN A 107 5.43 1.10 4.01
CA ASN A 107 6.50 1.07 5.01
C ASN A 107 7.73 0.27 4.57
N ILE A 108 7.59 -0.63 3.59
CA ILE A 108 8.66 -1.55 3.16
C ILE A 108 9.82 -0.77 2.54
N SER A 109 9.57 0.36 1.87
CA SER A 109 10.66 1.19 1.33
C SER A 109 11.58 1.71 2.44
N ALA A 110 11.00 2.20 3.54
CA ALA A 110 11.75 2.69 4.69
C ALA A 110 12.43 1.55 5.45
N ALA A 111 11.72 0.45 5.68
CA ALA A 111 12.30 -0.70 6.37
C ALA A 111 13.49 -1.27 5.60
N LEU A 112 13.37 -1.45 4.28
CA LEU A 112 14.45 -1.95 3.43
C LEU A 112 15.63 -0.96 3.38
N ALA A 113 15.37 0.34 3.21
CA ALA A 113 16.42 1.35 3.19
C ALA A 113 17.20 1.38 4.52
N VAL A 114 16.50 1.42 5.66
CA VAL A 114 17.16 1.42 6.97
C VAL A 114 17.89 0.10 7.22
N ALA A 115 17.30 -1.04 6.84
CA ALA A 115 17.93 -2.36 6.99
C ALA A 115 19.27 -2.43 6.25
N GLU A 116 19.35 -1.94 5.01
CA GLU A 116 20.61 -1.87 4.27
C GLU A 116 21.62 -0.94 4.96
N SER A 117 21.20 0.27 5.34
CA SER A 117 22.08 1.28 5.95
C SER A 117 22.72 0.81 7.26
N VAL A 118 22.01 0.01 8.06
CA VAL A 118 22.51 -0.51 9.35
C VAL A 118 23.02 -1.94 9.28
N GLY A 119 23.01 -2.58 8.10
CA GLY A 119 23.42 -3.97 7.92
C GLY A 119 22.54 -4.98 8.66
N ALA A 120 21.23 -4.72 8.75
CA ALA A 120 20.29 -5.60 9.42
C ALA A 120 20.09 -6.92 8.66
N SER A 121 19.92 -8.01 9.41
CA SER A 121 19.54 -9.32 8.90
C SER A 121 18.12 -9.34 8.36
N GLY A 122 17.79 -10.35 7.54
CA GLY A 122 16.44 -10.48 7.02
C GLY A 122 15.39 -10.76 8.11
N ARG A 123 15.76 -11.43 9.22
CA ARG A 123 14.88 -11.57 10.41
C ARG A 123 14.56 -10.22 11.07
N GLU A 124 15.55 -9.34 11.15
CA GLU A 124 15.35 -7.98 11.67
C GLU A 124 14.47 -7.14 10.73
N LEU A 125 14.67 -7.25 9.41
CA LEU A 125 13.80 -6.63 8.41
C LEU A 125 12.36 -7.14 8.52
N ILE A 126 12.16 -8.47 8.59
CA ILE A 126 10.83 -9.07 8.71
C ILE A 126 10.10 -8.59 9.97
N THR A 127 10.81 -8.55 11.10
CA THR A 127 10.25 -8.06 12.37
C THR A 127 9.85 -6.59 12.30
N ALA A 128 10.66 -5.75 11.64
CA ALA A 128 10.36 -4.33 11.46
C ALA A 128 9.15 -4.09 10.54
N ILE A 129 9.00 -4.87 9.47
CA ILE A 129 7.83 -4.81 8.58
C ILE A 129 6.58 -5.24 9.34
N ALA A 130 6.60 -6.38 10.04
CA ALA A 130 5.46 -6.83 10.85
C ALA A 130 5.04 -5.78 11.90
N LEU A 131 6.00 -5.15 12.58
CA LEU A 131 5.76 -4.06 13.51
C LEU A 131 5.08 -2.85 12.83
N ALA A 132 5.53 -2.45 11.64
CA ALA A 132 4.96 -1.31 10.92
C ALA A 132 3.48 -1.56 10.58
N TYR A 133 3.17 -2.76 10.10
CA TYR A 133 1.81 -3.21 9.82
C TYR A 133 0.94 -3.22 11.08
N GLU A 134 1.44 -3.77 12.19
CA GLU A 134 0.73 -3.76 13.47
C GLU A 134 0.36 -2.34 13.89
N VAL A 135 1.31 -1.41 13.85
CA VAL A 135 1.08 -0.04 14.30
C VAL A 135 0.09 0.68 13.39
N GLN A 136 0.31 0.68 12.08
CA GLN A 136 -0.51 1.44 11.16
C GLN A 136 -1.95 0.93 11.11
N CYS A 137 -2.13 -0.39 11.02
CA CYS A 137 -3.47 -0.98 10.94
C CYS A 137 -4.25 -0.80 12.25
N ARG A 138 -3.58 -0.84 13.42
CA ARG A 138 -4.25 -0.55 14.71
C ARG A 138 -4.70 0.90 14.83
N PHE A 139 -3.92 1.86 14.30
CA PHE A 139 -4.40 3.24 14.20
C PHE A 139 -5.62 3.38 13.28
N CYS A 140 -5.61 2.64 12.17
CA CYS A 140 -6.74 2.60 11.23
C CYS A 140 -8.01 2.00 11.85
N ASP A 141 -7.88 1.00 12.74
CA ASP A 141 -8.97 0.46 13.54
C ASP A 141 -9.47 1.44 14.61
N ALA A 142 -8.57 2.27 15.14
CA ALA A 142 -8.88 3.19 16.22
C ALA A 142 -9.77 4.34 15.73
N ALA A 143 -9.34 5.06 14.69
CA ALA A 143 -10.03 6.25 14.21
C ALA A 143 -9.85 6.49 12.70
N SER A 144 -10.82 7.20 12.12
CA SER A 144 -10.69 7.81 10.81
C SER A 144 -10.33 9.28 10.94
N ILE A 145 -9.31 9.71 10.19
CA ILE A 145 -8.85 11.10 10.09
C ILE A 145 -9.23 11.75 8.75
N ARG A 146 -9.57 10.96 7.72
CA ARG A 146 -10.01 11.49 6.41
C ARG A 146 -11.27 12.32 6.46
N ALA A 147 -12.22 11.97 7.34
CA ALA A 147 -13.44 12.76 7.55
C ALA A 147 -13.15 14.16 8.13
N ARG A 148 -11.94 14.37 8.66
CA ARG A 148 -11.45 15.65 9.19
C ARG A 148 -10.50 16.37 8.22
N GLY A 149 -10.34 15.87 7.00
CA GLY A 149 -9.50 16.49 5.98
C GLY A 149 -8.03 16.09 6.02
N TRP A 150 -7.67 15.03 6.76
CA TRP A 150 -6.29 14.51 6.83
C TRP A 150 -6.11 13.21 6.06
N ASP A 151 -4.93 12.98 5.51
CA ASP A 151 -4.61 11.77 4.77
C ASP A 151 -4.03 10.67 5.68
N HIS A 152 -4.40 9.42 5.41
CA HIS A 152 -4.01 8.25 6.19
C HIS A 152 -2.49 8.05 6.30
N VAL A 153 -1.71 8.61 5.35
CA VAL A 153 -0.24 8.57 5.39
C VAL A 153 0.33 9.20 6.66
N THR A 154 -0.47 10.03 7.36
CA THR A 154 -0.13 10.55 8.69
C THR A 154 0.12 9.42 9.71
N TYR A 155 -0.62 8.30 9.64
CA TYR A 155 -0.32 7.11 10.46
C TYR A 155 0.95 6.38 10.00
N GLY A 156 1.31 6.52 8.72
CA GLY A 156 2.55 6.02 8.13
C GLY A 156 3.81 6.59 8.80
N ALA A 157 3.81 7.89 9.13
CA ALA A 157 4.96 8.52 9.79
C ALA A 157 5.33 7.85 11.13
N PHE A 158 4.32 7.49 11.94
CA PHE A 158 4.53 6.81 13.22
C PHE A 158 5.03 5.37 13.05
N SER A 159 4.39 4.61 12.17
CA SER A 159 4.74 3.21 11.90
C SER A 159 6.15 3.10 11.29
N THR A 160 6.48 3.97 10.33
CA THR A 160 7.83 4.05 9.75
C THR A 160 8.88 4.45 10.80
N ALA A 161 8.61 5.42 11.67
CA ALA A 161 9.55 5.81 12.73
C ALA A 161 9.83 4.65 13.70
N LEU A 162 8.81 3.86 14.07
CA LEU A 162 8.96 2.70 14.95
C LEU A 162 9.73 1.56 14.27
N ALA A 163 9.43 1.24 13.02
CA ALA A 163 10.17 0.24 12.25
C ALA A 163 11.64 0.65 12.06
N SER A 164 11.90 1.93 11.78
CA SER A 164 13.26 2.47 11.65
C SER A 164 14.01 2.41 12.99
N ALA A 165 13.37 2.81 14.09
CA ALA A 165 13.94 2.73 15.44
C ALA A 165 14.26 1.28 15.84
N LYS A 166 13.40 0.32 15.44
CA LYS A 166 13.60 -1.11 15.64
C LYS A 166 14.87 -1.61 14.94
N LEU A 167 15.02 -1.29 13.65
CA LEU A 167 16.19 -1.68 12.86
C LEU A 167 17.48 -1.03 13.37
N MET A 168 17.38 0.22 13.84
CA MET A 168 18.50 0.94 14.46
C MET A 168 18.78 0.50 15.91
N LYS A 169 18.00 -0.44 16.46
CA LYS A 169 18.14 -0.98 17.83
C LYS A 169 18.12 0.11 18.91
N LEU A 170 17.26 1.12 18.74
CA LEU A 170 17.10 2.18 19.73
C LEU A 170 16.49 1.63 21.02
N ASP A 171 16.90 2.19 22.16
CA ASP A 171 16.27 1.90 23.45
C ASP A 171 14.84 2.49 23.53
N PRO A 172 14.05 2.13 24.55
CA PRO A 172 12.69 2.67 24.70
C PRO A 172 12.64 4.20 24.81
N LYS A 173 13.68 4.87 25.34
CA LYS A 173 13.69 6.33 25.46
C LYS A 173 13.85 6.99 24.09
N ASN A 174 14.83 6.57 23.32
CA ASN A 174 15.10 7.12 21.99
C ASN A 174 13.99 6.73 21.00
N THR A 175 13.43 5.53 21.12
CA THR A 175 12.25 5.12 20.32
C THR A 175 11.05 6.04 20.56
N ARG A 176 10.78 6.45 21.81
CA ARG A 176 9.73 7.45 22.09
C ARG A 176 10.02 8.80 21.45
N HIS A 177 11.28 9.26 21.51
CA HIS A 177 11.65 10.52 20.88
C HIS A 177 11.45 10.46 19.36
N ALA A 178 11.77 9.34 18.71
CA ALA A 178 11.49 9.15 17.28
C ALA A 178 9.99 9.30 16.96
N VAL A 179 9.11 8.63 17.73
CA VAL A 179 7.65 8.72 17.59
C VAL A 179 7.14 10.16 17.79
N ASN A 180 7.66 10.84 18.80
CA ASN A 180 7.28 12.23 19.10
C ASN A 180 7.71 13.20 17.99
N ILE A 181 8.92 13.05 17.44
CA ILE A 181 9.40 13.87 16.32
C ILE A 181 8.54 13.60 15.08
N ALA A 182 8.26 12.33 14.78
CA ALA A 182 7.47 11.93 13.61
C ALA A 182 6.04 12.49 13.64
N GLY A 183 5.44 12.60 14.83
CA GLY A 183 4.06 13.09 14.96
C GLY A 183 3.91 14.60 14.99
N VAL A 184 4.91 15.34 15.48
CA VAL A 184 4.76 16.79 15.68
C VAL A 184 4.95 17.60 14.40
N ALA A 185 5.75 17.09 13.45
CA ALA A 185 6.25 17.86 12.33
C ALA A 185 5.43 17.76 11.04
N GLY A 186 4.29 17.04 11.03
CA GLY A 186 3.32 17.16 9.93
C GLY A 186 2.22 16.11 9.87
N ALA A 187 0.98 16.57 9.79
CA ALA A 187 -0.15 15.77 9.31
C ALA A 187 -0.39 16.06 7.83
N ALA A 188 -0.59 15.01 7.02
CA ALA A 188 -0.79 15.16 5.58
C ALA A 188 -2.22 15.60 5.28
N MET A 189 -2.40 16.53 4.35
CA MET A 189 -3.72 17.02 3.94
C MET A 189 -4.40 16.06 2.95
N ARG A 190 -5.72 15.89 3.08
CA ARG A 190 -6.54 15.03 2.22
C ARG A 190 -6.74 15.59 0.80
N GLN A 191 -6.39 16.85 0.56
CA GLN A 191 -6.45 17.49 -0.76
C GLN A 191 -5.73 16.68 -1.85
N ALA A 192 -4.73 15.88 -1.48
CA ALA A 192 -4.03 14.97 -2.39
C ALA A 192 -4.94 13.93 -3.08
N ARG A 193 -6.20 13.74 -2.62
CA ARG A 193 -7.11 12.68 -3.10
C ARG A 193 -8.50 13.17 -3.50
N VAL A 194 -8.64 14.45 -3.85
CA VAL A 194 -9.93 15.05 -4.24
C VAL A 194 -9.77 15.74 -5.60
N GLY A 195 -10.76 15.58 -6.48
CA GLY A 195 -10.76 16.19 -7.81
C GLY A 195 -9.80 15.52 -8.79
N GLU A 196 -9.16 16.32 -9.64
CA GLU A 196 -8.11 15.82 -10.55
C GLU A 196 -6.86 15.46 -9.76
N LEU A 197 -6.48 14.18 -9.81
CA LEU A 197 -5.36 13.65 -9.03
C LEU A 197 -4.04 13.93 -9.74
N SER A 198 -3.09 14.53 -9.04
CA SER A 198 -1.71 14.72 -9.50
C SER A 198 -0.81 13.54 -9.14
N HIS A 199 0.43 13.54 -9.66
CA HIS A 199 1.48 12.61 -9.28
C HIS A 199 1.63 12.43 -7.75
N TRP A 200 1.30 13.48 -6.97
CA TRP A 200 1.41 13.46 -5.52
C TRP A 200 0.58 12.36 -4.86
N LYS A 201 -0.58 11.97 -5.43
CA LYS A 201 -1.38 10.85 -4.92
C LYS A 201 -0.58 9.55 -4.88
N GLY A 202 0.22 9.30 -5.92
CA GLY A 202 1.04 8.10 -6.07
C GLY A 202 2.30 8.09 -5.22
N VAL A 203 2.66 9.22 -4.58
CA VAL A 203 3.91 9.35 -3.81
C VAL A 203 3.72 9.92 -2.39
N ALA A 204 2.49 10.21 -1.98
CA ALA A 204 2.20 10.85 -0.70
C ALA A 204 2.78 10.10 0.51
N PHE A 205 2.71 8.76 0.52
CA PHE A 205 3.28 7.97 1.62
C PHE A 205 4.80 8.04 1.65
N ALA A 206 5.48 8.10 0.51
CA ALA A 206 6.93 8.17 0.44
C ALA A 206 7.49 9.36 1.24
N THR A 207 6.74 10.47 1.29
CA THR A 207 7.08 11.63 2.15
C THR A 207 6.96 11.31 3.64
N ALA A 208 5.89 10.62 4.05
CA ALA A 208 5.73 10.16 5.43
C ALA A 208 6.79 9.13 5.83
N ALA A 209 7.15 8.22 4.91
CA ALA A 209 8.21 7.24 5.09
C ALA A 209 9.56 7.94 5.34
N ARG A 210 9.93 8.88 4.45
CA ARG A 210 11.12 9.72 4.64
C ARG A 210 11.13 10.43 5.98
N HIS A 211 10.01 11.04 6.36
CA HIS A 211 9.89 11.77 7.63
C HIS A 211 10.06 10.84 8.85
N GLY A 212 9.49 9.64 8.81
CA GLY A 212 9.66 8.64 9.86
C GLY A 212 11.10 8.16 10.01
N VAL A 213 11.80 7.89 8.90
CA VAL A 213 13.23 7.53 8.91
C VAL A 213 14.07 8.66 9.48
N PHE A 214 13.85 9.89 9.00
CA PHE A 214 14.54 11.08 9.49
C PHE A 214 14.34 11.28 11.00
N SER A 215 13.11 11.08 11.49
CA SER A 215 12.78 11.18 12.91
C SER A 215 13.55 10.15 13.77
N ALA A 216 13.68 8.91 13.29
CA ALA A 216 14.48 7.89 13.95
C ALA A 216 15.98 8.21 13.93
N LEU A 217 16.51 8.75 12.83
CA LEU A 217 17.91 9.20 12.74
C LEU A 217 18.21 10.31 13.76
N LEU A 218 17.32 11.29 13.87
CA LEU A 218 17.45 12.38 14.86
C LEU A 218 17.45 11.85 16.29
N ALA A 219 16.51 10.96 16.61
CA ALA A 219 16.43 10.34 17.93
C ALA A 219 17.65 9.46 18.24
N ARG A 220 18.18 8.73 17.24
CA ARG A 220 19.43 7.97 17.36
C ARG A 220 20.61 8.86 17.71
N ALA A 221 20.66 10.07 17.16
CA ALA A 221 21.69 11.08 17.46
C ALA A 221 21.46 11.82 18.79
N GLY A 222 20.38 11.49 19.54
CA GLY A 222 20.09 12.07 20.85
C GLY A 222 19.13 13.26 20.84
N MET A 223 18.51 13.59 19.70
CA MET A 223 17.50 14.64 19.65
C MET A 223 16.22 14.22 20.38
N THR A 224 15.72 15.08 21.26
CA THR A 224 14.48 14.84 22.01
C THR A 224 13.25 15.32 21.24
N GLY A 225 12.24 14.47 21.09
CA GLY A 225 10.93 14.86 20.55
C GLY A 225 9.92 15.33 21.62
N PRO A 226 9.03 16.30 21.29
CA PRO A 226 8.04 16.84 22.22
C PRO A 226 6.94 15.82 22.53
N GLY A 227 6.62 15.63 23.82
CA GLY A 227 5.62 14.67 24.25
C GLY A 227 4.78 15.17 25.42
N PRO A 228 3.61 14.57 25.67
CA PRO A 228 3.05 13.40 24.98
C PRO A 228 2.40 13.77 23.64
N ILE A 229 2.82 13.12 22.54
CA ILE A 229 2.43 13.53 21.18
C ILE A 229 0.97 13.20 20.83
N PHE A 230 0.36 12.17 21.42
CA PHE A 230 -1.01 11.78 21.09
C PHE A 230 -2.04 12.51 21.96
N GLU A 231 -1.95 12.33 23.27
CA GLU A 231 -2.92 12.80 24.28
C GLU A 231 -2.60 14.20 24.85
N GLY A 232 -1.47 14.79 24.47
CA GLY A 232 -0.97 16.05 25.02
C GLY A 232 -1.91 17.23 24.85
N GLN A 233 -1.60 18.35 25.51
CA GLN A 233 -2.43 19.56 25.43
C GLN A 233 -2.65 20.03 23.99
N MET A 234 -1.60 19.96 23.16
CA MET A 234 -1.64 20.23 21.72
C MET A 234 -1.32 18.96 20.91
N GLY A 235 -1.69 17.79 21.44
CA GLY A 235 -1.40 16.48 20.83
C GLY A 235 -2.33 16.12 19.68
N PHE A 236 -1.94 15.08 18.94
CA PHE A 236 -2.58 14.52 17.76
C PHE A 236 -4.11 14.43 17.87
N GLU A 237 -4.63 13.82 18.95
CA GLU A 237 -6.08 13.60 19.12
C GLU A 237 -6.86 14.92 19.13
N LYS A 238 -6.31 15.95 19.81
CA LYS A 238 -6.96 17.27 19.89
C LYS A 238 -6.82 18.05 18.59
N GLN A 239 -5.64 18.03 17.97
CA GLN A 239 -5.38 18.81 16.75
C GLN A 239 -6.14 18.26 15.55
N LEU A 240 -6.23 16.94 15.41
CA LEU A 240 -6.99 16.31 14.33
C LEU A 240 -8.47 16.09 14.70
N GLY A 241 -8.84 16.31 15.97
CA GLY A 241 -10.20 16.17 16.46
C GLY A 241 -10.72 14.73 16.41
N VAL A 242 -9.85 13.76 16.71
CA VAL A 242 -10.16 12.32 16.71
C VAL A 242 -9.82 11.71 18.06
N SER A 243 -10.40 10.55 18.38
CA SER A 243 -9.98 9.77 19.55
C SER A 243 -9.44 8.43 19.10
N LEU A 244 -8.22 8.12 19.53
CA LEU A 244 -7.57 6.83 19.36
C LEU A 244 -8.03 5.82 20.42
N GLY A 245 -8.90 6.23 21.36
CA GLY A 245 -9.50 5.39 22.38
C GLY A 245 -8.44 4.63 23.19
N ASN A 246 -8.68 3.34 23.38
CA ASN A 246 -7.79 2.45 24.12
C ASN A 246 -6.80 1.70 23.21
N VAL A 247 -6.42 2.24 22.04
CA VAL A 247 -5.48 1.56 21.12
C VAL A 247 -4.17 1.15 21.80
N GLY A 248 -3.74 1.89 22.82
CA GLY A 248 -2.57 1.55 23.64
C GLY A 248 -2.62 0.16 24.29
N GLU A 249 -3.81 -0.37 24.59
CA GLU A 249 -3.98 -1.73 25.13
C GLU A 249 -3.52 -2.81 24.15
N LYS A 250 -3.54 -2.52 22.84
CA LYS A 250 -3.04 -3.42 21.79
C LYS A 250 -1.51 -3.52 21.78
N PHE A 251 -0.82 -2.57 22.42
CA PHE A 251 0.63 -2.51 22.52
C PHE A 251 1.13 -2.82 23.95
N ALA A 252 0.36 -3.58 24.72
CA ALA A 252 0.75 -4.01 26.06
C ALA A 252 1.95 -4.99 26.01
N VAL A 253 2.84 -4.87 26.99
CA VAL A 253 3.96 -5.78 27.24
C VAL A 253 3.87 -6.26 28.71
N PRO A 254 3.86 -7.58 28.99
CA PRO A 254 4.00 -8.71 28.05
C PRO A 254 2.85 -8.81 27.05
N PHE A 255 3.12 -9.37 25.87
CA PHE A 255 2.15 -9.45 24.77
C PHE A 255 0.90 -10.24 25.17
N ALA A 256 -0.26 -9.79 24.72
CA ALA A 256 -1.50 -10.51 24.89
C ALA A 256 -1.41 -11.88 24.18
N LYS A 257 -1.78 -12.95 24.90
CA LYS A 257 -1.89 -14.28 24.30
C LYS A 257 -3.07 -14.29 23.34
N ASN A 258 -2.80 -14.53 22.07
CA ASN A 258 -3.80 -14.78 21.03
C ASN A 258 -3.24 -15.82 20.04
N ASP A 259 -4.11 -16.44 19.26
CA ASP A 259 -3.75 -17.57 18.39
C ASP A 259 -2.79 -17.19 17.25
N GLN A 260 -2.74 -15.91 16.87
CA GLN A 260 -1.91 -15.41 15.76
C GLN A 260 -0.55 -14.84 16.22
N GLY A 261 -0.36 -14.67 17.53
CA GLY A 261 0.80 -13.99 18.11
C GLY A 261 0.72 -12.44 18.07
N PRO A 262 1.76 -11.74 18.56
CA PRO A 262 1.93 -10.31 18.35
C PRO A 262 2.21 -9.98 16.87
N ALA A 263 2.05 -8.71 16.51
CA ALA A 263 2.34 -8.18 15.17
C ALA A 263 1.62 -8.90 14.02
N SER A 264 0.37 -9.31 14.25
CA SER A 264 -0.40 -10.17 13.34
C SER A 264 -1.28 -9.42 12.36
N MET A 265 -1.35 -8.08 12.41
CA MET A 265 -2.26 -7.31 11.54
C MET A 265 -1.98 -7.46 10.05
N ILE A 266 -0.78 -7.88 9.64
CA ILE A 266 -0.47 -8.20 8.24
C ILE A 266 -1.36 -9.32 7.68
N LEU A 267 -1.82 -10.26 8.52
CA LEU A 267 -2.75 -11.34 8.13
C LEU A 267 -4.14 -10.82 7.75
N ARG A 268 -4.43 -9.55 8.03
CA ARG A 268 -5.70 -8.88 7.74
C ARG A 268 -5.61 -7.92 6.56
N THR A 269 -4.45 -7.79 5.91
CA THR A 269 -4.29 -6.95 4.71
C THR A 269 -4.56 -7.75 3.44
N SER A 270 -4.87 -7.04 2.37
CA SER A 270 -5.24 -7.62 1.08
C SER A 270 -4.25 -7.18 0.00
N ILE A 271 -3.76 -8.12 -0.82
CA ILE A 271 -2.93 -7.81 -1.99
C ILE A 271 -3.86 -7.53 -3.16
N LYS A 272 -3.69 -6.38 -3.83
CA LYS A 272 -4.45 -6.07 -5.04
C LYS A 272 -4.02 -6.99 -6.18
N PHE A 273 -4.98 -7.56 -6.90
CA PHE A 273 -4.69 -8.41 -8.06
C PHE A 273 -4.74 -7.66 -9.39
N TRP A 274 -5.40 -6.50 -9.45
CA TRP A 274 -5.30 -5.58 -10.59
C TRP A 274 -4.74 -4.21 -10.18
N PRO A 275 -4.03 -3.47 -11.07
CA PRO A 275 -3.42 -2.16 -10.77
C PRO A 275 -4.48 -1.04 -10.73
N ALA A 276 -5.38 -1.12 -9.75
CA ALA A 276 -6.55 -0.25 -9.62
C ALA A 276 -6.90 0.04 -8.15
N GLU A 277 -7.66 1.10 -7.92
CA GLU A 277 -8.23 1.43 -6.60
C GLU A 277 -9.02 0.23 -6.05
N TYR A 278 -8.89 -0.04 -4.75
CA TYR A 278 -9.27 -1.33 -4.19
C TYR A 278 -10.78 -1.64 -4.28
N HIS A 279 -11.64 -0.61 -4.21
CA HIS A 279 -13.09 -0.81 -4.30
C HIS A 279 -13.55 -1.30 -5.68
N SER A 280 -12.68 -1.21 -6.70
CA SER A 280 -12.97 -1.71 -8.05
C SER A 280 -12.61 -3.18 -8.28
N GLN A 281 -11.83 -3.83 -7.41
CA GLN A 281 -11.27 -5.17 -7.65
C GLN A 281 -12.37 -6.22 -7.90
N SER A 282 -13.46 -6.19 -7.13
CA SER A 282 -14.59 -7.11 -7.30
C SER A 282 -15.43 -6.82 -8.54
N ALA A 283 -15.50 -5.56 -8.99
CA ALA A 283 -16.15 -5.20 -10.25
C ALA A 283 -15.32 -5.67 -11.46
N ILE A 284 -13.98 -5.55 -11.40
CA ILE A 284 -13.06 -6.10 -12.40
C ILE A 284 -13.25 -7.61 -12.51
N GLU A 285 -13.17 -8.33 -11.38
CA GLU A 285 -13.32 -9.78 -11.36
C GLU A 285 -14.67 -10.22 -11.94
N ALA A 286 -15.75 -9.52 -11.56
CA ALA A 286 -17.08 -9.78 -12.09
C ALA A 286 -17.13 -9.56 -13.61
N ALA A 287 -16.57 -8.46 -14.12
CA ALA A 287 -16.53 -8.16 -15.55
C ALA A 287 -15.72 -9.19 -16.36
N LEU A 288 -14.54 -9.60 -15.86
CA LEU A 288 -13.71 -10.63 -16.48
C LEU A 288 -14.42 -11.98 -16.52
N PHE A 289 -15.09 -12.36 -15.44
CA PHE A 289 -15.89 -13.58 -15.38
C PHE A 289 -17.07 -13.55 -16.38
N LEU A 290 -17.77 -12.41 -16.45
CA LEU A 290 -18.90 -12.24 -17.38
C LEU A 290 -18.46 -12.26 -18.84
N ARG A 291 -17.30 -11.68 -19.16
CA ARG A 291 -16.74 -11.68 -20.52
C ARG A 291 -16.63 -13.10 -21.09
N GLN A 292 -16.21 -14.07 -20.27
CA GLN A 292 -16.07 -15.46 -20.69
C GLN A 292 -17.40 -16.13 -21.08
N GLN A 293 -18.53 -15.55 -20.68
CA GLN A 293 -19.87 -16.05 -20.99
C GLN A 293 -20.53 -15.34 -22.19
N ILE A 294 -19.90 -14.27 -22.70
CA ILE A 294 -20.36 -13.57 -23.89
C ILE A 294 -20.01 -14.41 -25.11
N GLY A 295 -21.04 -14.78 -25.87
CA GLY A 295 -20.86 -15.56 -27.09
C GLY A 295 -20.04 -14.78 -28.13
N LYS A 296 -19.24 -15.49 -28.94
CA LYS A 296 -18.45 -14.86 -30.01
C LYS A 296 -19.37 -14.06 -30.95
N GLY A 297 -19.07 -12.78 -31.13
CA GLY A 297 -19.83 -11.87 -31.99
C GLY A 297 -21.09 -11.28 -31.36
N VAL A 298 -21.38 -11.57 -30.09
CA VAL A 298 -22.49 -10.94 -29.36
C VAL A 298 -22.03 -9.60 -28.80
N GLU A 299 -22.68 -8.51 -29.20
CA GLU A 299 -22.38 -7.17 -28.71
C GLU A 299 -22.96 -6.92 -27.31
N VAL A 300 -22.21 -6.18 -26.49
CA VAL A 300 -22.70 -5.68 -25.21
C VAL A 300 -23.44 -4.36 -25.44
N LYS A 301 -24.70 -4.29 -25.01
CA LYS A 301 -25.54 -3.10 -25.13
C LYS A 301 -25.35 -2.11 -23.99
N SER A 302 -25.31 -2.59 -22.75
CA SER A 302 -25.16 -1.75 -21.56
C SER A 302 -24.58 -2.53 -20.37
N MET A 303 -24.05 -1.79 -19.39
CA MET A 303 -23.56 -2.35 -18.14
C MET A 303 -24.09 -1.55 -16.95
N THR A 304 -24.54 -2.25 -15.91
CA THR A 304 -24.88 -1.63 -14.62
C THR A 304 -24.00 -2.22 -13.53
N ILE A 305 -23.41 -1.34 -12.72
CA ILE A 305 -22.56 -1.68 -11.57
C ILE A 305 -23.29 -1.23 -10.32
N GLU A 306 -23.78 -2.17 -9.53
CA GLU A 306 -24.26 -1.89 -8.18
C GLU A 306 -23.09 -1.99 -7.21
N SER A 307 -22.90 -0.95 -6.40
CA SER A 307 -21.74 -0.79 -5.53
C SER A 307 -22.12 -0.19 -4.17
N HIS A 308 -21.20 -0.29 -3.22
CA HIS A 308 -21.34 0.27 -1.89
C HIS A 308 -21.00 1.78 -1.86
N ASP A 309 -21.51 2.51 -0.87
CA ASP A 309 -21.44 3.99 -0.83
C ASP A 309 -20.02 4.53 -0.96
N ALA A 310 -19.05 3.96 -0.23
CA ALA A 310 -17.66 4.39 -0.30
C ALA A 310 -17.04 4.27 -1.71
N SER A 311 -17.38 3.23 -2.47
CA SER A 311 -16.93 3.07 -3.86
C SER A 311 -17.55 4.15 -4.75
N VAL A 312 -18.85 4.38 -4.63
CA VAL A 312 -19.54 5.39 -5.44
C VAL A 312 -19.03 6.80 -5.13
N ASP A 313 -18.81 7.12 -3.86
CA ASP A 313 -18.29 8.41 -3.42
C ASP A 313 -16.85 8.67 -3.91
N ILE A 314 -15.98 7.66 -3.86
CA ILE A 314 -14.54 7.84 -4.14
C ILE A 314 -14.23 7.66 -5.64
N ILE A 315 -14.84 6.68 -6.30
CA ILE A 315 -14.46 6.24 -7.65
C ILE A 315 -15.62 6.15 -8.65
N GLY A 316 -16.86 6.45 -8.26
CA GLY A 316 -18.05 6.25 -9.10
C GLY A 316 -18.88 7.47 -9.45
N SER A 317 -18.69 8.63 -8.78
CA SER A 317 -19.65 9.75 -8.87
C SER A 317 -19.10 11.05 -9.48
N GLU A 318 -17.82 11.37 -9.29
CA GLU A 318 -17.28 12.64 -9.79
C GLU A 318 -17.18 12.64 -11.34
N PRO A 319 -17.47 13.77 -12.03
CA PRO A 319 -17.40 13.84 -13.50
C PRO A 319 -16.04 13.41 -14.08
N ALA A 320 -14.95 13.69 -13.36
CA ALA A 320 -13.60 13.27 -13.75
C ALA A 320 -13.45 11.74 -13.82
N LYS A 321 -14.20 10.97 -13.02
CA LYS A 321 -14.17 9.50 -13.07
C LYS A 321 -14.87 8.96 -14.31
N TRP A 322 -15.83 9.68 -14.88
CA TRP A 322 -16.54 9.24 -16.09
C TRP A 322 -15.80 9.57 -17.40
N LYS A 323 -14.79 10.45 -17.33
CA LYS A 323 -13.90 10.78 -18.46
C LYS A 323 -12.49 11.08 -17.96
N PRO A 324 -11.77 10.07 -17.41
CA PRO A 324 -10.42 10.26 -16.91
C PRO A 324 -9.48 10.72 -18.04
N LYS A 325 -8.58 11.64 -17.71
CA LYS A 325 -7.54 12.16 -18.63
C LYS A 325 -6.13 11.81 -18.19
N THR A 326 -5.99 11.27 -16.98
CA THR A 326 -4.71 10.90 -16.36
C THR A 326 -4.78 9.45 -15.89
N ARG A 327 -3.61 8.82 -15.79
CA ARG A 327 -3.45 7.46 -15.26
C ARG A 327 -4.07 7.33 -13.86
N GLU A 328 -3.77 8.29 -12.98
CA GLU A 328 -4.21 8.33 -11.58
C GLU A 328 -5.72 8.56 -11.43
N THR A 329 -6.38 9.17 -12.42
CA THR A 329 -7.85 9.28 -12.41
C THR A 329 -8.49 8.02 -12.99
N ALA A 330 -7.86 7.40 -13.99
CA ALA A 330 -8.34 6.19 -14.65
C ALA A 330 -8.32 4.98 -13.72
N ASP A 331 -7.25 4.79 -12.92
CA ASP A 331 -7.18 3.72 -11.90
C ASP A 331 -8.11 3.98 -10.68
N HIS A 332 -8.73 5.16 -10.60
CA HIS A 332 -9.77 5.57 -9.63
C HIS A 332 -11.14 5.76 -10.27
N SER A 333 -11.42 5.08 -11.39
CA SER A 333 -12.71 5.14 -12.07
C SER A 333 -13.36 3.76 -12.13
N LEU A 334 -14.34 3.53 -11.26
CA LEU A 334 -15.17 2.32 -11.29
C LEU A 334 -15.80 2.06 -12.67
N PRO A 335 -16.43 3.04 -13.35
CA PRO A 335 -17.04 2.77 -14.65
C PRO A 335 -16.00 2.44 -15.72
N TYR A 336 -14.89 3.18 -15.79
CA TYR A 336 -13.83 2.95 -16.78
C TYR A 336 -13.19 1.59 -16.59
N ILE A 337 -12.71 1.28 -15.38
CA ILE A 337 -11.94 0.07 -15.08
C ILE A 337 -12.79 -1.20 -15.30
N THR A 338 -14.07 -1.16 -14.90
CA THR A 338 -14.98 -2.28 -15.13
C THR A 338 -15.28 -2.45 -16.62
N ALA A 339 -15.40 -1.35 -17.38
CA ALA A 339 -15.63 -1.39 -18.82
C ALA A 339 -14.43 -1.96 -19.58
N ILE A 340 -13.20 -1.52 -19.29
CA ILE A 340 -11.99 -2.06 -19.94
C ILE A 340 -11.79 -3.54 -19.63
N ALA A 341 -12.07 -3.98 -18.40
CA ALA A 341 -12.02 -5.39 -18.03
C ALA A 341 -12.98 -6.22 -18.91
N LEU A 342 -14.18 -5.69 -19.18
CA LEU A 342 -15.16 -6.35 -20.04
C LEU A 342 -14.77 -6.30 -21.53
N ILE A 343 -14.19 -5.19 -22.02
CA ILE A 343 -13.84 -4.96 -23.44
C ILE A 343 -12.58 -5.70 -23.85
N ASP A 344 -11.52 -5.60 -23.05
CA ASP A 344 -10.20 -6.14 -23.37
C ASP A 344 -10.07 -7.57 -22.85
N GLY A 345 -10.65 -7.87 -21.69
CA GLY A 345 -10.52 -9.17 -21.02
C GLY A 345 -9.30 -9.30 -20.13
N GLU A 346 -8.66 -8.17 -19.84
CA GLU A 346 -7.56 -8.03 -18.90
C GLU A 346 -7.51 -6.60 -18.36
N VAL A 347 -6.80 -6.40 -17.25
CA VAL A 347 -6.50 -5.08 -16.70
C VAL A 347 -5.03 -5.08 -16.27
N THR A 348 -4.20 -4.40 -17.04
CA THR A 348 -2.76 -4.24 -16.85
C THR A 348 -2.39 -2.76 -17.01
N GLU A 349 -1.11 -2.41 -16.88
CA GLU A 349 -0.65 -1.03 -17.09
C GLU A 349 -0.91 -0.53 -18.52
N GLU A 350 -1.01 -1.41 -19.52
CA GLU A 350 -1.29 -1.04 -20.92
C GLU A 350 -2.62 -0.29 -21.06
N GLN A 351 -3.62 -0.65 -20.26
CA GLN A 351 -4.93 0.00 -20.30
C GLN A 351 -4.93 1.42 -19.76
N PHE A 352 -3.89 1.84 -19.01
CA PHE A 352 -3.81 3.19 -18.43
C PHE A 352 -2.91 4.15 -19.21
N GLN A 353 -2.36 3.72 -20.36
CA GLN A 353 -1.53 4.56 -21.21
C GLN A 353 -2.35 5.68 -21.91
N PRO A 354 -1.77 6.87 -22.15
CA PRO A 354 -2.49 8.03 -22.72
C PRO A 354 -3.24 7.75 -24.03
N GLU A 355 -2.76 6.82 -24.85
CA GLU A 355 -3.36 6.41 -26.11
C GLU A 355 -4.73 5.75 -25.89
N ARG A 356 -4.91 5.00 -24.80
CA ARG A 356 -6.18 4.34 -24.45
C ARG A 356 -7.27 5.35 -24.15
N PHE A 357 -6.91 6.51 -23.60
CA PHE A 357 -7.87 7.58 -23.34
C PHE A 357 -8.39 8.26 -24.61
N LYS A 358 -7.83 7.94 -25.78
CA LYS A 358 -8.27 8.45 -27.09
C LYS A 358 -9.18 7.48 -27.84
N ASP A 359 -9.42 6.27 -27.34
CA ASP A 359 -10.24 5.27 -28.04
C ASP A 359 -11.74 5.63 -28.01
N PRO A 360 -12.35 6.00 -29.15
CA PRO A 360 -13.76 6.39 -29.20
C PRO A 360 -14.70 5.22 -28.88
N LYS A 361 -14.28 3.96 -29.06
CA LYS A 361 -15.13 2.80 -28.77
C LYS A 361 -15.39 2.64 -27.27
N THR A 362 -14.35 2.81 -26.45
CA THR A 362 -14.45 2.76 -25.00
C THR A 362 -15.40 3.84 -24.47
N TRP A 363 -15.27 5.07 -24.98
CA TRP A 363 -16.13 6.18 -24.56
C TRP A 363 -17.59 6.00 -24.98
N LYS A 364 -17.82 5.53 -26.21
CA LYS A 364 -19.17 5.21 -26.69
C LYS A 364 -19.83 4.10 -25.85
N PHE A 365 -19.05 3.11 -25.41
CA PHE A 365 -19.57 2.09 -24.50
C PHE A 365 -19.91 2.67 -23.12
N LEU A 366 -19.05 3.53 -22.57
CA LEU A 366 -19.24 4.18 -21.27
C LEU A 366 -20.51 5.04 -21.18
N GLU A 367 -21.00 5.60 -22.29
CA GLU A 367 -22.31 6.27 -22.36
C GLU A 367 -23.48 5.36 -21.94
N ASN A 368 -23.29 4.05 -22.03
CA ASN A 368 -24.28 3.02 -21.68
C ASN A 368 -23.95 2.31 -20.34
N VAL A 369 -23.03 2.86 -19.55
CA VAL A 369 -22.66 2.36 -18.23
C VAL A 369 -23.39 3.14 -17.14
N LYS A 370 -23.86 2.45 -16.10
CA LYS A 370 -24.46 3.06 -14.90
C LYS A 370 -23.80 2.53 -13.64
N VAL A 371 -23.55 3.43 -12.68
CA VAL A 371 -23.14 3.07 -11.31
C VAL A 371 -24.29 3.39 -10.36
N GLN A 372 -24.68 2.45 -9.51
CA GLN A 372 -25.79 2.59 -8.57
C GLN A 372 -25.35 2.20 -7.16
N ARG A 373 -25.88 2.91 -6.15
CA ARG A 373 -25.68 2.53 -4.75
C ARG A 373 -26.59 1.36 -4.40
N ASN A 374 -26.06 0.40 -3.68
CA ASN A 374 -26.80 -0.73 -3.14
C ASN A 374 -26.59 -0.82 -1.62
N ALA A 375 -27.69 -0.67 -0.87
CA ALA A 375 -27.67 -0.62 0.59
C ALA A 375 -27.21 -1.93 1.24
N GLU A 376 -27.45 -3.08 0.59
CA GLU A 376 -26.93 -4.37 1.05
C GLU A 376 -25.40 -4.40 0.97
N LEU A 377 -24.83 -3.95 -0.14
CA LEU A 377 -23.38 -3.89 -0.32
C LEU A 377 -22.74 -2.86 0.63
N SER A 378 -23.40 -1.71 0.84
CA SER A 378 -22.98 -0.73 1.84
C SER A 378 -22.94 -1.28 3.26
N ALA A 379 -23.85 -2.18 3.62
CA ALA A 379 -23.85 -2.82 4.94
C ALA A 379 -22.70 -3.81 5.15
N LEU A 380 -22.10 -4.33 4.07
CA LEU A 380 -20.95 -5.23 4.13
C LEU A 380 -19.61 -4.49 4.23
N TYR A 381 -19.54 -3.22 3.81
CA TYR A 381 -18.32 -2.44 3.86
C TYR A 381 -17.99 -2.00 5.31
N PRO A 382 -16.72 -2.06 5.76
CA PRO A 382 -15.50 -2.40 5.02
C PRO A 382 -15.09 -3.88 5.08
N ASP A 383 -15.92 -4.77 5.65
CA ASP A 383 -15.58 -6.21 5.75
C ASP A 383 -15.46 -6.87 4.38
N ALA A 384 -16.31 -6.46 3.43
CA ALA A 384 -16.26 -6.82 2.01
C ALA A 384 -16.22 -5.56 1.13
N VAL A 385 -15.66 -5.69 -0.08
CA VAL A 385 -15.68 -4.64 -1.12
C VAL A 385 -16.61 -5.08 -2.24
N ALA A 386 -17.87 -5.33 -1.90
CA ALA A 386 -18.78 -6.04 -2.78
C ALA A 386 -19.27 -5.18 -3.96
N ASN A 387 -19.34 -5.79 -5.15
CA ASN A 387 -19.96 -5.21 -6.35
C ASN A 387 -20.83 -6.27 -7.05
N ILE A 388 -21.90 -5.82 -7.70
CA ILE A 388 -22.71 -6.62 -8.62
C ILE A 388 -22.61 -5.98 -10.01
N VAL A 389 -22.18 -6.75 -11.00
CA VAL A 389 -22.11 -6.29 -12.39
C VAL A 389 -23.18 -7.01 -13.21
N HIS A 390 -23.98 -6.21 -13.92
CA HIS A 390 -24.96 -6.66 -14.90
C HIS A 390 -24.53 -6.25 -16.30
N VAL A 391 -24.59 -7.18 -17.24
CA VAL A 391 -24.25 -6.95 -18.65
C VAL A 391 -25.46 -7.33 -19.49
N ASP A 392 -26.04 -6.36 -20.19
CA ASP A 392 -27.16 -6.56 -21.11
C ASP A 392 -26.61 -6.72 -22.53
N LEU A 393 -26.95 -7.83 -23.18
CA LEU A 393 -26.44 -8.19 -24.50
C LEU A 393 -27.44 -7.82 -25.61
N ALA A 394 -26.93 -7.62 -26.82
CA ALA A 394 -27.75 -7.31 -28.00
C ALA A 394 -28.71 -8.46 -28.38
N ASP A 395 -28.42 -9.70 -27.95
CA ASP A 395 -29.28 -10.87 -28.14
C ASP A 395 -30.43 -10.98 -27.11
N GLY A 396 -30.55 -10.00 -26.21
CA GLY A 396 -31.61 -9.91 -25.20
C GLY A 396 -31.29 -10.61 -23.88
N ARG A 397 -30.16 -11.34 -23.76
CA ARG A 397 -29.72 -11.92 -22.49
C ARG A 397 -29.18 -10.86 -21.55
N ARG A 398 -29.41 -11.05 -20.24
CA ARG A 398 -28.72 -10.34 -19.17
C ARG A 398 -27.85 -11.31 -18.39
N LEU A 399 -26.56 -11.02 -18.30
CA LEU A 399 -25.61 -11.75 -17.47
C LEU A 399 -25.36 -10.97 -16.18
N THR A 400 -25.22 -11.66 -15.05
CA THR A 400 -25.04 -11.03 -13.74
C THR A 400 -23.99 -11.77 -12.93
N LYS A 401 -23.10 -11.03 -12.26
CA LYS A 401 -22.13 -11.59 -11.31
C LYS A 401 -21.97 -10.68 -10.11
N ARG A 402 -22.07 -11.26 -8.91
CA ARG A 402 -21.71 -10.66 -7.63
C ARG A 402 -20.38 -11.21 -7.15
N ILE A 403 -19.52 -10.33 -6.64
CA ILE A 403 -18.28 -10.68 -5.97
C ILE A 403 -18.19 -9.85 -4.68
N ASP A 404 -18.10 -10.53 -3.53
CA ASP A 404 -18.00 -9.87 -2.21
C ASP A 404 -16.53 -9.76 -1.77
N TYR A 405 -15.77 -10.83 -1.93
CA TYR A 405 -14.36 -10.93 -1.57
C TYR A 405 -13.53 -11.21 -2.82
N PRO A 406 -13.00 -10.16 -3.50
CA PRO A 406 -12.26 -10.36 -4.73
C PRO A 406 -10.97 -11.15 -4.49
N MET A 407 -10.40 -11.69 -5.56
CA MET A 407 -9.09 -12.31 -5.55
C MET A 407 -8.03 -11.39 -4.90
N GLY A 408 -7.35 -11.90 -3.86
CA GLY A 408 -6.36 -11.15 -3.08
C GLY A 408 -6.91 -10.45 -1.83
N HIS A 409 -8.22 -10.46 -1.62
CA HIS A 409 -8.84 -10.06 -0.35
C HIS A 409 -8.32 -10.91 0.82
N ALA A 410 -8.21 -10.37 2.03
CA ALA A 410 -7.76 -11.13 3.22
C ALA A 410 -8.59 -12.41 3.50
N LYS A 411 -9.84 -12.45 3.04
CA LYS A 411 -10.75 -13.62 3.10
C LYS A 411 -10.74 -14.51 1.84
N ASN A 412 -10.04 -14.08 0.80
CA ASN A 412 -9.83 -14.81 -0.45
C ASN A 412 -8.38 -14.55 -0.95
N PRO A 413 -7.36 -14.91 -0.15
CA PRO A 413 -5.99 -14.49 -0.40
C PRO A 413 -5.42 -15.13 -1.65
N LEU A 414 -4.45 -14.45 -2.27
CA LEU A 414 -3.67 -15.02 -3.37
C LEU A 414 -2.91 -16.27 -2.92
N LYS A 415 -2.80 -17.24 -3.81
CA LYS A 415 -1.77 -18.28 -3.71
C LYS A 415 -0.40 -17.67 -3.94
N ASP A 416 0.64 -18.30 -3.41
CA ASP A 416 2.02 -17.86 -3.63
C ASP A 416 2.34 -17.76 -5.13
N SER A 417 1.91 -18.74 -5.93
CA SER A 417 2.08 -18.72 -7.39
C SER A 417 1.42 -17.51 -8.07
N GLN A 418 0.34 -16.95 -7.51
CA GLN A 418 -0.33 -15.77 -8.06
C GLN A 418 0.37 -14.48 -7.64
N VAL A 419 1.01 -14.46 -6.47
CA VAL A 419 1.90 -13.36 -6.06
C VAL A 419 3.15 -13.34 -6.95
N GLU A 420 3.71 -14.51 -7.24
CA GLU A 420 4.83 -14.67 -8.17
C GLU A 420 4.44 -14.27 -9.60
N GLU A 421 3.29 -14.74 -10.11
CA GLU A 421 2.79 -14.35 -11.45
C GLU A 421 2.63 -12.84 -11.58
N LYS A 422 2.07 -12.19 -10.54
CA LYS A 422 1.97 -10.73 -10.50
C LYS A 422 3.35 -10.06 -10.56
N PHE A 423 4.34 -10.58 -9.84
CA PHE A 423 5.71 -10.08 -9.88
C PHE A 423 6.32 -10.25 -11.27
N ASP A 424 6.20 -11.45 -11.87
CA ASP A 424 6.75 -11.77 -13.18
C ASP A 424 6.17 -10.84 -14.26
N VAL A 425 4.86 -10.59 -14.26
CA VAL A 425 4.22 -9.64 -15.21
C VAL A 425 4.84 -8.25 -15.16
N LEU A 426 5.21 -7.77 -13.97
CA LEU A 426 5.81 -6.43 -13.78
C LEU A 426 7.32 -6.40 -14.07
N VAL A 427 8.02 -7.51 -13.81
CA VAL A 427 9.49 -7.52 -13.74
C VAL A 427 10.16 -8.23 -14.92
N ASP A 428 9.54 -9.27 -15.50
CA ASP A 428 10.05 -9.98 -16.68
C ASP A 428 10.41 -9.04 -17.84
N PRO A 429 9.58 -8.02 -18.20
CA PRO A 429 9.89 -7.12 -19.32
C PRO A 429 11.15 -6.29 -19.12
N ILE A 430 11.61 -6.10 -17.88
CA ILE A 430 12.75 -5.24 -17.52
C ILE A 430 13.99 -6.07 -17.19
N PHE A 431 13.83 -7.18 -16.46
CA PHE A 431 14.93 -7.97 -15.93
C PHE A 431 15.15 -9.31 -16.66
N GLY A 432 14.16 -9.78 -17.41
CA GLY A 432 14.11 -11.14 -17.93
C GLY A 432 13.77 -12.17 -16.85
N ARG A 433 13.12 -13.25 -17.28
CA ARG A 433 12.53 -14.28 -16.41
C ARG A 433 13.49 -14.92 -15.41
N GLU A 434 14.72 -15.23 -15.84
CA GLU A 434 15.72 -15.87 -14.98
C GLU A 434 16.06 -14.99 -13.77
N ARG A 435 16.24 -13.68 -14.01
CA ARG A 435 16.59 -12.73 -12.95
C ARG A 435 15.38 -12.39 -12.08
N ALA A 436 14.19 -12.27 -12.66
CA ALA A 436 12.95 -12.12 -11.90
C ALA A 436 12.76 -13.27 -10.91
N ARG A 437 12.93 -14.52 -11.39
CA ARG A 437 12.86 -15.71 -10.53
C ARG A 437 13.90 -15.70 -9.40
N LYS A 438 15.14 -15.32 -9.71
CA LYS A 438 16.20 -15.20 -8.69
C LYS A 438 15.82 -14.21 -7.58
N ILE A 439 15.19 -13.08 -7.92
CA ILE A 439 14.74 -12.10 -6.92
C ILE A 439 13.67 -12.73 -6.01
N ILE A 440 12.69 -13.42 -6.58
CA ILE A 440 11.65 -14.14 -5.82
C ILE A 440 12.27 -15.14 -4.86
N ASP A 441 13.19 -15.98 -5.33
CA ASP A 441 13.83 -17.02 -4.52
C ASP A 441 14.62 -16.42 -3.34
N ILE A 442 15.35 -15.32 -3.56
CA ILE A 442 16.05 -14.59 -2.48
C ILE A 442 15.06 -14.08 -1.42
N VAL A 443 13.90 -13.57 -1.83
CA VAL A 443 12.90 -13.05 -0.89
C VAL A 443 12.22 -14.18 -0.12
N TRP A 444 12.01 -15.35 -0.73
CA TRP A 444 11.45 -16.51 -0.02
C TRP A 444 12.38 -17.06 1.08
N GLU A 445 13.68 -16.86 0.93
CA GLU A 445 14.72 -17.23 1.91
C GLU A 445 15.15 -16.05 2.81
N LEU A 446 14.39 -14.93 2.80
CA LEU A 446 14.79 -13.71 3.51
C LEU A 446 15.02 -13.93 5.02
N ASP A 447 14.29 -14.82 5.67
CA ASP A 447 14.46 -15.14 7.09
C ASP A 447 15.77 -15.87 7.43
N GLU A 448 16.52 -16.33 6.43
CA GLU A 448 17.84 -16.94 6.58
C GLU A 448 18.98 -15.99 6.14
N ALA A 449 18.64 -14.83 5.58
CA ALA A 449 19.60 -13.86 5.10
C ALA A 449 20.33 -13.12 6.24
N LYS A 450 21.67 -13.13 6.19
CA LYS A 450 22.52 -12.41 7.16
C LYS A 450 22.41 -10.90 7.05
N ASN A 451 22.11 -10.40 5.84
CA ASN A 451 21.83 -9.01 5.53
C ASN A 451 21.01 -8.94 4.22
N VAL A 452 20.67 -7.72 3.77
CA VAL A 452 19.87 -7.51 2.54
C VAL A 452 20.72 -7.29 1.28
N ASP A 453 22.05 -7.38 1.35
CA ASP A 453 22.93 -6.98 0.24
C ASP A 453 22.72 -7.80 -1.02
N GLU A 454 22.42 -9.09 -0.88
CA GLU A 454 22.15 -9.97 -2.02
C GLU A 454 20.88 -9.55 -2.75
N LEU A 455 19.81 -9.26 -2.01
CA LEU A 455 18.56 -8.74 -2.57
C LEU A 455 18.79 -7.41 -3.29
N ILE A 456 19.52 -6.48 -2.67
CA ILE A 456 19.81 -5.16 -3.24
C ILE A 456 20.60 -5.29 -4.56
N ARG A 457 21.59 -6.19 -4.63
CA ARG A 457 22.31 -6.46 -5.89
C ARG A 457 21.40 -7.13 -6.94
N ALA A 458 20.53 -8.03 -6.52
CA ALA A 458 19.65 -8.75 -7.44
C ALA A 458 18.68 -7.80 -8.19
N ILE A 459 18.26 -6.71 -7.55
CA ILE A 459 17.29 -5.74 -8.09
C ILE A 459 17.92 -4.55 -8.85
N GLU A 460 19.23 -4.53 -9.14
CA GLU A 460 19.86 -3.50 -9.98
C GLU A 460 19.37 -3.59 -11.45
N VAL A 461 18.76 -2.55 -12.02
CA VAL A 461 18.26 -2.62 -13.40
C VAL A 461 19.44 -2.78 -14.37
N PRO A 462 19.41 -3.75 -15.32
CA PRO A 462 20.48 -3.90 -16.32
C PRO A 462 20.71 -2.59 -17.09
N LYS A 463 21.97 -2.22 -17.28
CA LYS A 463 22.32 -1.11 -18.19
C LYS A 463 21.97 -1.55 -19.62
N LYS A 464 21.14 -0.77 -20.31
CA LYS A 464 20.81 -0.97 -21.72
C LYS A 464 22.03 -0.72 -22.62
#